data_AF-A0A084SGZ1-F1
#
_entry.id   AF-A0A084SGZ1-F1
#
_cell.length_a   1.000
_cell.length_b   1.000
_cell.length_c   1.000
_cell.angle_alpha   90.00
_cell.angle_beta   90.00
_cell.angle_gamma   90.00
#
_symmetry.space_group_name_H-M   'P 1'
#
loop_
_entity.id
_entity.type
_entity.pdbx_description
1 polymer ?
#
loop_
_entity_poly.entity_id
_entity_poly.type
_entity_poly.pdbx_seq_one_letter_code
_entity_poly.pdbx_strand_id
1 'polypeptide(L)'
;MADSSGPRLIFEFEGFKYEIYDTQVLNRDYDTLLLAWRHPIGGSGGRRSRVILKPVQVSSDSERSERVWEEVQLASHLEHPGIAKVYGFASHGNTAYVVMEHLRGCYLLTAMDFALLVERRLSPVFAAYVAAEVAGALGYAHQRISREGHPMHIVHRAVGPMRIRLGFDGRVKLANFGAAYSELRDRLKTPPGLLRGDPAYCAPEVLRAVMESTGSRADPLIGGAIDGRADVFSLGLVLLEMLLAEYPLDPTDTPVEGAPAGFSFPVRAERTTQLSLDVLAYRLLRFHPSEAERRLEFAPGPLRSIVRRALQPDPRERFSAAEMREELLVYLGTVEPPVLADEVAAELKAIFEAAARVKRLTANPIERTALTPDEDEG
;
A
#
# COMPACT_ATOMS: atom_id res chain seq x y z
N MET A 1 -21.13 -24.75 -11.93
CA MET A 1 -19.86 -25.47 -12.12
C MET A 1 -19.32 -25.06 -13.48
N ALA A 2 -18.55 -23.97 -13.51
CA ALA A 2 -17.84 -23.53 -14.70
C ALA A 2 -16.36 -23.74 -14.39
N ASP A 3 -15.72 -24.59 -15.18
CA ASP A 3 -14.30 -24.90 -15.11
C ASP A 3 -13.48 -23.62 -15.39
N SER A 4 -12.90 -23.04 -14.34
CA SER A 4 -12.16 -21.77 -14.39
C SER A 4 -10.65 -21.97 -14.54
N SER A 5 -10.21 -23.06 -15.17
CA SER A 5 -8.79 -23.30 -15.42
C SER A 5 -8.26 -22.37 -16.52
N GLY A 6 -7.88 -21.15 -16.14
CA GLY A 6 -6.93 -20.36 -16.92
C GLY A 6 -5.63 -21.15 -17.15
N PRO A 7 -4.79 -20.78 -18.14
CA PRO A 7 -3.59 -21.53 -18.44
C PRO A 7 -2.69 -21.62 -17.20
N ARG A 8 -2.49 -22.86 -16.71
CA ARG A 8 -1.53 -23.17 -15.65
C ARG A 8 -0.13 -22.99 -16.23
N LEU A 9 0.42 -21.79 -16.09
CA LEU A 9 1.82 -21.57 -16.43
C LEU A 9 2.68 -22.22 -15.34
N ILE A 10 3.47 -23.21 -15.75
CA ILE A 10 4.41 -23.91 -14.89
C ILE A 10 5.81 -23.69 -15.42
N PHE A 11 6.72 -23.26 -14.57
CA PHE A 11 8.12 -23.05 -14.94
C PHE A 11 9.05 -23.28 -13.76
N GLU A 12 10.33 -23.49 -14.06
CA GLU A 12 11.37 -23.69 -13.06
C GLU A 12 12.39 -22.54 -13.13
N PHE A 13 12.82 -22.06 -11.98
CA PHE A 13 13.83 -21.02 -11.87
C PHE A 13 14.60 -21.16 -10.55
N GLU A 14 15.92 -21.12 -10.61
CA GLU A 14 16.84 -21.17 -9.45
C GLU A 14 16.47 -22.19 -8.36
N GLY A 15 16.21 -23.45 -8.77
CA GLY A 15 15.91 -24.53 -7.82
C GLY A 15 14.49 -24.49 -7.25
N PHE A 16 13.58 -23.71 -7.84
CA PHE A 16 12.16 -23.73 -7.52
C PHE A 16 11.29 -23.98 -8.75
N LYS A 17 10.22 -24.75 -8.60
CA LYS A 17 9.13 -24.91 -9.54
C LYS A 17 7.96 -24.03 -9.12
N TYR A 18 7.51 -23.19 -10.05
CA TYR A 18 6.38 -22.29 -9.90
C TYR A 18 5.19 -22.81 -10.70
N GLU A 19 4.01 -22.84 -10.09
CA GLU A 19 2.75 -23.20 -10.74
C GLU A 19 1.73 -22.09 -10.49
N ILE A 20 1.48 -21.27 -11.50
CA ILE A 20 0.45 -20.22 -11.45
C ILE A 20 -0.91 -20.88 -11.65
N TYR A 21 -1.83 -20.65 -10.71
CA TYR A 21 -3.14 -21.29 -10.71
C TYR A 21 -4.31 -20.31 -10.72
N ASP A 22 -4.09 -19.04 -10.36
CA ASP A 22 -5.15 -18.01 -10.40
C ASP A 22 -4.56 -16.59 -10.48
N THR A 23 -5.40 -15.61 -10.79
CA THR A 23 -5.09 -14.18 -10.75
C THR A 23 -5.77 -13.55 -9.56
N GLN A 24 -4.99 -13.13 -8.56
CA GLN A 24 -5.50 -12.47 -7.36
C GLN A 24 -6.05 -11.08 -7.67
N VAL A 25 -5.24 -10.26 -8.35
CA VAL A 25 -5.61 -8.88 -8.73
C VAL A 25 -5.51 -8.74 -10.24
N LEU A 26 -6.63 -8.40 -10.87
CA LEU A 26 -6.71 -8.07 -12.28
C LEU A 26 -7.36 -6.68 -12.41
N ASN A 27 -6.56 -5.63 -12.23
CA ASN A 27 -7.04 -4.26 -12.43
C ASN A 27 -6.09 -3.52 -13.37
N ARG A 28 -6.66 -2.81 -14.35
CA ARG A 28 -5.92 -2.05 -15.38
C ARG A 28 -5.14 -0.87 -14.79
N ASP A 29 -5.62 -0.30 -13.69
CA ASP A 29 -4.95 0.81 -13.01
C ASP A 29 -3.94 0.31 -11.96
N TYR A 30 -3.90 -1.01 -11.71
CA TYR A 30 -3.08 -1.62 -10.65
C TYR A 30 -2.08 -2.69 -11.12
N ASP A 31 -1.20 -3.11 -10.21
CA ASP A 31 -0.29 -4.23 -10.49
C ASP A 31 -1.11 -5.51 -10.69
N THR A 32 -0.85 -6.26 -11.76
CA THR A 32 -1.39 -7.62 -11.87
C THR A 32 -0.68 -8.50 -10.85
N LEU A 33 -1.44 -9.26 -10.06
CA LEU A 33 -0.87 -10.18 -9.07
C LEU A 33 -1.42 -11.58 -9.30
N LEU A 34 -0.52 -12.54 -9.47
CA LEU A 34 -0.83 -13.93 -9.75
C LEU A 34 -0.59 -14.78 -8.50
N LEU A 35 -1.49 -15.72 -8.26
CA LEU A 35 -1.32 -16.74 -7.22
C LEU A 35 -0.55 -17.92 -7.80
N ALA A 36 0.50 -18.32 -7.10
CA ALA A 36 1.30 -19.46 -7.50
C ALA A 36 1.71 -20.33 -6.32
N TRP A 37 1.87 -21.62 -6.60
CA TRP A 37 2.61 -22.53 -5.73
C TRP A 37 4.10 -22.46 -6.06
N ARG A 38 4.94 -22.38 -5.04
CA ARG A 38 6.40 -22.47 -5.15
C ARG A 38 6.88 -23.76 -4.47
N HIS A 39 7.57 -24.61 -5.21
CA HIS A 39 8.09 -25.91 -4.78
C HIS A 39 9.61 -25.94 -4.90
N PRO A 40 10.38 -26.27 -3.86
CA PRO A 40 11.82 -26.48 -4.01
C PRO A 40 12.10 -27.75 -4.83
N ILE A 41 13.06 -27.65 -5.74
CA ILE A 41 13.53 -28.72 -6.62
C ILE A 41 14.78 -29.33 -5.99
N GLY A 42 14.74 -30.64 -5.72
CA GLY A 42 15.88 -31.40 -5.20
C GLY A 42 15.83 -31.65 -3.69
N GLY A 43 15.43 -32.89 -3.32
CA GLY A 43 15.89 -33.68 -2.17
C GLY A 43 15.68 -33.20 -0.72
N SER A 44 15.60 -31.91 -0.44
CA SER A 44 15.63 -31.40 0.95
C SER A 44 14.24 -31.12 1.52
N GLY A 45 13.27 -32.02 1.32
CA GLY A 45 11.99 -32.05 2.06
C GLY A 45 11.22 -30.72 2.17
N GLY A 46 11.52 -29.74 1.32
CA GLY A 46 11.05 -28.38 1.50
C GLY A 46 9.55 -28.31 1.21
N ARG A 47 8.79 -27.82 2.18
CA ARG A 47 7.34 -27.73 2.07
C ARG A 47 6.96 -26.77 0.94
N ARG A 48 5.99 -27.15 0.11
CA ARG A 48 5.38 -26.24 -0.86
C ARG A 48 4.85 -24.99 -0.14
N SER A 49 4.97 -23.83 -0.77
CA SER A 49 4.48 -22.56 -0.22
C SER A 49 3.66 -21.80 -1.25
N ARG A 50 2.57 -21.15 -0.83
CA ARG A 50 1.86 -20.18 -1.67
C ARG A 50 2.67 -18.88 -1.75
N VAL A 51 2.75 -18.30 -2.94
CA VAL A 51 3.43 -17.03 -3.21
C VAL A 51 2.58 -16.16 -4.13
N ILE A 52 2.85 -14.87 -4.10
CA ILE A 52 2.36 -13.93 -5.11
C ILE A 52 3.45 -13.69 -6.13
N LEU A 53 3.08 -13.73 -7.41
CA LEU A 53 3.95 -13.35 -8.52
C LEU A 53 3.42 -12.06 -9.15
N LYS A 54 4.23 -11.01 -9.12
CA LYS A 54 3.98 -9.75 -9.83
C LYS A 54 4.75 -9.79 -11.16
N PRO A 55 4.08 -10.03 -12.30
CA PRO A 55 4.74 -10.07 -13.59
C PRO A 55 5.20 -8.67 -14.00
N VAL A 56 6.39 -8.58 -14.56
CA VAL A 56 6.95 -7.40 -15.16
C VAL A 56 7.48 -7.76 -16.53
N GLN A 57 6.94 -7.07 -17.54
CA GLN A 57 7.36 -7.26 -18.93
C GLN A 57 8.78 -6.70 -19.10
N VAL A 58 9.71 -7.58 -19.43
CA VAL A 58 11.09 -7.23 -19.77
C VAL A 58 11.09 -6.93 -21.27
N SER A 59 10.53 -5.78 -21.66
CA SER A 59 10.80 -5.22 -22.99
C SER A 59 12.19 -4.58 -22.98
N SER A 60 12.70 -4.17 -24.15
CA SER A 60 13.98 -3.47 -24.31
C SER A 60 14.09 -2.13 -23.54
N ASP A 61 13.07 -1.72 -22.78
CA ASP A 61 13.13 -0.61 -21.83
C ASP A 61 13.92 -1.02 -20.58
N SER A 62 15.21 -0.64 -20.53
CA SER A 62 16.10 -0.92 -19.40
C SER A 62 15.54 -0.43 -18.05
N GLU A 63 14.85 0.71 -18.04
CA GLU A 63 14.37 1.35 -16.79
C GLU A 63 13.35 0.51 -16.01
N ARG A 64 12.41 -0.18 -16.68
CA ARG A 64 11.40 -1.00 -15.97
C ARG A 64 12.04 -2.23 -15.32
N SER A 65 12.98 -2.85 -16.04
CA SER A 65 13.72 -4.01 -15.57
C SER A 65 14.64 -3.65 -14.41
N GLU A 66 15.34 -2.53 -14.51
CA GLU A 66 16.16 -1.99 -13.43
C GLU A 66 15.30 -1.69 -12.18
N ARG A 67 14.11 -1.09 -12.34
CA ARG A 67 13.20 -0.82 -11.20
C ARG A 67 12.74 -2.08 -10.46
N VAL A 68 12.53 -3.18 -11.16
CA VAL A 68 12.20 -4.47 -10.51
C VAL A 68 13.34 -4.96 -9.66
N TRP A 69 14.57 -4.84 -10.18
CA TRP A 69 15.76 -5.16 -9.42
C TRP A 69 15.88 -4.29 -8.18
N GLU A 70 15.60 -2.99 -8.28
CA GLU A 70 15.56 -2.12 -7.09
C GLU A 70 14.54 -2.57 -6.05
N GLU A 71 13.33 -2.96 -6.46
CA GLU A 71 12.30 -3.47 -5.54
C GLU A 71 12.79 -4.70 -4.77
N VAL A 72 13.41 -5.65 -5.47
CA VAL A 72 13.97 -6.88 -4.88
C VAL A 72 15.16 -6.56 -3.97
N GLN A 73 16.08 -5.70 -4.40
CA GLN A 73 17.25 -5.30 -3.63
C GLN A 73 16.87 -4.52 -2.37
N LEU A 74 15.94 -3.58 -2.46
CA LEU A 74 15.47 -2.83 -1.31
C LEU A 74 14.76 -3.76 -0.32
N ALA A 75 13.88 -4.63 -0.82
CA ALA A 75 13.16 -5.57 0.03
C ALA A 75 14.06 -6.59 0.72
N SER A 76 15.22 -6.97 0.15
CA SER A 76 16.18 -7.86 0.83
C SER A 76 16.82 -7.24 2.08
N HIS A 77 16.70 -5.93 2.26
CA HIS A 77 17.17 -5.24 3.47
C HIS A 77 16.11 -5.14 4.57
N LEU A 78 14.86 -5.52 4.27
CA LEU A 78 13.72 -5.32 5.15
C LEU A 78 13.21 -6.66 5.71
N GLU A 79 13.37 -6.86 7.02
CA GLU A 79 12.86 -8.02 7.75
C GLU A 79 12.04 -7.55 8.95
N HIS A 80 10.72 -7.47 8.77
CA HIS A 80 9.79 -7.01 9.80
C HIS A 80 8.45 -7.75 9.66
N PRO A 81 7.78 -8.16 10.76
CA PRO A 81 6.51 -8.90 10.69
C PRO A 81 5.41 -8.14 9.93
N GLY A 82 5.37 -6.82 10.07
CA GLY A 82 4.45 -5.91 9.37
C GLY A 82 4.89 -5.49 7.96
N ILE A 83 5.96 -6.06 7.40
CA ILE A 83 6.36 -5.86 5.99
C ILE A 83 6.18 -7.19 5.25
N ALA A 84 5.54 -7.16 4.08
CA ALA A 84 5.40 -8.34 3.23
C ALA A 84 6.76 -8.75 2.65
N LYS A 85 7.15 -10.01 2.85
CA LYS A 85 8.46 -10.49 2.41
C LYS A 85 8.54 -10.60 0.88
N VAL A 86 9.63 -10.12 0.31
CA VAL A 86 10.02 -10.42 -1.08
C VAL A 86 11.06 -11.53 -1.03
N TYR A 87 10.80 -12.63 -1.73
CA TYR A 87 11.69 -13.77 -1.77
C TYR A 87 12.78 -13.64 -2.83
N GLY A 88 12.57 -12.78 -3.83
CA GLY A 88 13.48 -12.61 -4.97
C GLY A 88 12.70 -12.37 -6.25
N PHE A 89 13.32 -12.74 -7.37
CA PHE A 89 12.66 -12.76 -8.67
C PHE A 89 12.67 -14.17 -9.26
N ALA A 90 11.80 -14.41 -10.22
CA ALA A 90 11.85 -15.57 -11.07
C ALA A 90 11.67 -15.11 -12.53
N SER A 91 12.20 -15.85 -13.49
CA SER A 91 12.11 -15.48 -14.91
C SER A 91 11.53 -16.63 -15.73
N HIS A 92 10.65 -16.28 -16.68
CA HIS A 92 10.16 -17.21 -17.69
C HIS A 92 9.93 -16.47 -19.02
N GLY A 93 10.66 -16.87 -20.06
CA GLY A 93 10.65 -16.17 -21.35
C GLY A 93 11.10 -14.71 -21.21
N ASN A 94 10.27 -13.78 -21.67
CA ASN A 94 10.52 -12.33 -21.58
C ASN A 94 9.79 -11.66 -20.40
N THR A 95 9.33 -12.45 -19.42
CA THR A 95 8.65 -11.93 -18.23
C THR A 95 9.47 -12.26 -16.98
N ALA A 96 9.81 -11.22 -16.22
CA ALA A 96 10.32 -11.37 -14.87
C ALA A 96 9.14 -11.33 -13.89
N TYR A 97 9.25 -12.02 -12.77
CA TYR A 97 8.24 -12.05 -11.71
C TYR A 97 8.90 -11.68 -10.40
N VAL A 98 8.37 -10.68 -9.69
CA VAL A 98 8.74 -10.48 -8.29
C VAL A 98 8.00 -11.52 -7.46
N VAL A 99 8.74 -12.34 -6.71
CA VAL A 99 8.21 -13.43 -5.91
C VAL A 99 8.01 -12.93 -4.48
N MET A 100 6.77 -12.92 -4.00
CA MET A 100 6.39 -12.28 -2.75
C MET A 100 5.62 -13.22 -1.82
N GLU A 101 5.60 -12.90 -0.53
CA GLU A 101 4.78 -13.54 0.48
C GLU A 101 3.30 -13.49 0.11
N HIS A 102 2.62 -14.64 0.22
CA HIS A 102 1.17 -14.70 0.18
C HIS A 102 0.62 -14.59 1.61
N LEU A 103 -0.11 -13.51 1.90
CA LEU A 103 -0.91 -13.38 3.12
C LEU A 103 -2.36 -13.76 2.82
N ARG A 104 -2.87 -14.75 3.54
CA ARG A 104 -4.27 -15.17 3.45
C ARG A 104 -5.19 -14.08 4.01
N GLY A 105 -5.94 -13.44 3.13
CA GLY A 105 -6.80 -12.31 3.45
C GLY A 105 -6.89 -11.40 2.22
N CYS A 106 -7.03 -10.10 2.44
CA CYS A 106 -7.28 -9.14 1.35
C CYS A 106 -6.43 -7.88 1.48
N TYR A 107 -6.51 -7.00 0.49
CA TYR A 107 -6.06 -5.62 0.64
C TYR A 107 -7.05 -4.80 1.49
N LEU A 108 -6.54 -3.78 2.17
CA LEU A 108 -7.36 -2.83 2.93
C LEU A 108 -8.40 -2.16 2.02
N LEU A 109 -8.03 -1.82 0.78
CA LEU A 109 -8.99 -1.30 -0.22
C LEU A 109 -10.22 -2.21 -0.36
N THR A 110 -10.01 -3.52 -0.51
CA THR A 110 -11.10 -4.49 -0.65
C THR A 110 -11.95 -4.59 0.61
N ALA A 111 -11.34 -4.52 1.79
CA ALA A 111 -12.08 -4.49 3.05
C ALA A 111 -12.97 -3.23 3.16
N MET A 112 -12.45 -2.08 2.74
CA MET A 112 -13.19 -0.81 2.72
C MET A 112 -14.35 -0.85 1.71
N ASP A 113 -14.11 -1.34 0.49
CA ASP A 113 -15.15 -1.52 -0.53
C ASP A 113 -16.27 -2.45 -0.04
N PHE A 114 -15.92 -3.54 0.64
CA PHE A 114 -16.90 -4.48 1.17
C PHE A 114 -17.66 -3.91 2.35
N ALA A 115 -17.00 -3.16 3.23
CA ALA A 115 -17.66 -2.46 4.33
C ALA A 115 -18.72 -1.48 3.78
N LEU A 116 -18.35 -0.68 2.78
CA LEU A 116 -19.28 0.21 2.08
C LEU A 116 -20.45 -0.54 1.43
N LEU A 117 -20.17 -1.65 0.76
CA LEU A 117 -21.20 -2.47 0.10
C LEU A 117 -22.27 -2.97 1.08
N VAL A 118 -21.89 -3.27 2.32
CA VAL A 118 -22.80 -3.74 3.36
C VAL A 118 -23.25 -2.62 4.29
N GLU A 119 -23.04 -1.36 3.90
CA GLU A 119 -23.44 -0.16 4.64
C GLU A 119 -22.87 -0.13 6.06
N ARG A 120 -21.63 -0.62 6.23
CA ARG A 120 -20.88 -0.61 7.50
C ARG A 120 -19.66 0.27 7.39
N ARG A 121 -19.31 0.93 8.49
CA ARG A 121 -18.02 1.60 8.67
C ARG A 121 -17.06 0.64 9.37
N LEU A 122 -15.78 0.74 9.04
CA LEU A 122 -14.73 0.14 9.85
C LEU A 122 -14.74 0.80 11.23
N SER A 123 -14.58 0.01 12.29
CA SER A 123 -14.57 0.55 13.64
C SER A 123 -13.34 1.46 13.85
N PRO A 124 -13.43 2.51 14.71
CA PRO A 124 -12.27 3.33 15.03
C PRO A 124 -11.09 2.53 15.60
N VAL A 125 -11.41 1.44 16.29
CA VAL A 125 -10.46 0.48 16.84
C VAL A 125 -9.73 -0.29 15.73
N PHE A 126 -10.45 -0.81 14.75
CA PHE A 126 -9.87 -1.46 13.58
C PHE A 126 -8.93 -0.51 12.83
N ALA A 127 -9.40 0.72 12.57
CA ALA A 127 -8.62 1.73 11.87
C ALA A 127 -7.33 2.11 12.63
N ALA A 128 -7.42 2.28 13.95
CA ALA A 128 -6.27 2.51 14.81
C ALA A 128 -5.26 1.36 14.79
N TYR A 129 -5.74 0.11 14.92
CA TYR A 129 -4.89 -1.08 14.92
C TYR A 129 -4.13 -1.23 13.60
N VAL A 130 -4.83 -1.13 12.47
CA VAL A 130 -4.20 -1.19 11.14
C VAL A 130 -3.17 -0.08 10.98
N ALA A 131 -3.50 1.15 11.38
CA ALA A 131 -2.56 2.26 11.31
C ALA A 131 -1.34 2.06 12.22
N ALA A 132 -1.50 1.48 13.42
CA ALA A 132 -0.40 1.23 14.35
C ALA A 132 0.60 0.20 13.80
N GLU A 133 0.10 -0.87 13.19
CA GLU A 133 0.93 -1.90 12.55
C GLU A 133 1.69 -1.35 11.35
N VAL A 134 1.03 -0.54 10.50
CA VAL A 134 1.67 0.10 9.35
C VAL A 134 2.69 1.14 9.81
N ALA A 135 2.39 1.95 10.83
CA ALA A 135 3.33 2.90 11.40
C ALA A 135 4.58 2.20 11.99
N GLY A 136 4.42 1.00 12.55
CA GLY A 136 5.55 0.17 13.00
C GLY A 136 6.44 -0.29 11.86
N ALA A 137 5.83 -0.79 10.78
CA ALA A 137 6.54 -1.18 9.57
C ALA A 137 7.30 0.01 8.93
N LEU A 138 6.66 1.18 8.86
CA LEU A 138 7.28 2.41 8.36
C LEU A 138 8.43 2.86 9.24
N GLY A 139 8.24 2.91 10.57
CA GLY A 139 9.29 3.27 11.51
C GLY A 139 10.53 2.38 11.39
N TYR A 140 10.32 1.07 11.23
CA TYR A 140 11.39 0.11 10.95
C TYR A 140 12.14 0.44 9.65
N ALA A 141 11.43 0.70 8.56
CA ALA A 141 12.03 1.02 7.26
C ALA A 141 12.81 2.35 7.29
N HIS A 142 12.21 3.39 7.87
CA HIS A 142 12.79 4.74 7.96
C HIS A 142 14.12 4.76 8.72
N GLN A 143 14.25 3.91 9.74
CA GLN A 143 15.44 3.80 10.59
C GLN A 143 16.43 2.73 10.11
N ARG A 144 16.22 2.14 8.93
CA ARG A 144 17.03 1.02 8.48
C ARG A 144 18.47 1.45 8.19
N ILE A 145 19.41 0.65 8.69
CA ILE A 145 20.85 0.79 8.48
C ILE A 145 21.32 -0.39 7.61
N SER A 146 22.16 -0.11 6.61
CA SER A 146 22.75 -1.12 5.73
C SER A 146 23.72 -2.04 6.49
N ARG A 147 24.15 -3.14 5.85
CA ARG A 147 25.14 -4.05 6.46
C ARG A 147 26.48 -3.37 6.74
N GLU A 148 26.80 -2.34 5.98
CA GLU A 148 28.00 -1.52 6.07
C GLU A 148 27.87 -0.40 7.12
N GLY A 149 26.75 -0.32 7.85
CA GLY A 149 26.54 0.65 8.91
C GLY A 149 26.04 2.03 8.47
N HIS A 150 25.59 2.19 7.21
CA HIS A 150 25.10 3.47 6.69
C HIS A 150 23.57 3.56 6.80
N PRO A 151 23.00 4.68 7.25
CA PRO A 151 21.56 4.92 7.14
C PRO A 151 21.07 4.79 5.70
N MET A 152 19.98 4.06 5.50
CA MET A 152 19.43 3.82 4.16
C MET A 152 18.36 4.85 3.76
N HIS A 153 17.84 5.62 4.73
CA HIS A 153 16.82 6.66 4.54
C HIS A 153 15.66 6.21 3.63
N ILE A 154 15.12 5.02 3.92
CA ILE A 154 14.05 4.43 3.11
C ILE A 154 12.76 5.21 3.39
N VAL A 155 12.09 5.69 2.36
CA VAL A 155 10.75 6.30 2.42
C VAL A 155 9.86 5.57 1.42
N HIS A 156 8.72 5.04 1.84
CA HIS A 156 7.89 4.17 1.02
C HIS A 156 7.23 4.90 -0.17
N ARG A 157 6.79 6.15 0.01
CA ARG A 157 6.16 7.04 -1.00
C ARG A 157 4.91 6.53 -1.70
N ALA A 158 4.36 5.40 -1.26
CA ALA A 158 3.21 4.77 -1.90
C ALA A 158 2.32 4.08 -0.86
N VAL A 159 2.32 4.59 0.36
CA VAL A 159 1.40 4.11 1.41
C VAL A 159 -0.02 4.46 0.98
N GLY A 160 -0.88 3.45 0.95
CA GLY A 160 -2.28 3.57 0.56
C GLY A 160 -3.02 2.25 0.82
N PRO A 161 -4.36 2.22 0.74
CA PRO A 161 -5.15 1.02 1.07
C PRO A 161 -4.80 -0.19 0.21
N MET A 162 -4.28 0.06 -0.98
CA MET A 162 -3.81 -0.94 -1.94
C MET A 162 -2.49 -1.61 -1.61
N ARG A 163 -1.74 -1.06 -0.65
CA ARG A 163 -0.43 -1.57 -0.22
C ARG A 163 -0.48 -2.23 1.15
N ILE A 164 -1.61 -2.12 1.84
CA ILE A 164 -1.82 -2.69 3.16
C ILE A 164 -2.60 -3.99 2.98
N ARG A 165 -2.00 -5.12 3.37
CA ARG A 165 -2.65 -6.42 3.41
C ARG A 165 -3.15 -6.71 4.82
N LEU A 166 -4.36 -7.25 4.87
CA LEU A 166 -5.03 -7.69 6.08
C LEU A 166 -5.16 -9.21 6.03
N GLY A 167 -4.67 -9.88 7.06
CA GLY A 167 -4.82 -11.31 7.24
C GLY A 167 -6.13 -11.65 7.95
N PHE A 168 -6.75 -12.78 7.60
CA PHE A 168 -7.90 -13.32 8.36
C PHE A 168 -7.52 -13.86 9.74
N ASP A 169 -6.25 -13.75 10.12
CA ASP A 169 -5.67 -14.00 11.44
C ASP A 169 -5.24 -12.71 12.15
N GLY A 170 -5.64 -11.55 11.63
CA GLY A 170 -5.40 -10.24 12.24
C GLY A 170 -4.04 -9.64 11.93
N ARG A 171 -3.17 -10.33 11.17
CA ARG A 171 -1.89 -9.75 10.73
C ARG A 171 -2.11 -8.61 9.75
N VAL A 172 -1.34 -7.54 9.90
CA VAL A 172 -1.32 -6.41 8.96
C VAL A 172 0.07 -6.31 8.35
N LYS A 173 0.16 -6.23 7.02
CA LYS A 173 1.43 -6.16 6.30
C LYS A 173 1.43 -5.07 5.25
N LEU A 174 2.43 -4.20 5.29
CA LEU A 174 2.73 -3.23 4.24
C LEU A 174 3.53 -3.91 3.13
N ALA A 175 3.10 -3.73 1.88
CA ALA A 175 3.70 -4.35 0.70
C ALA A 175 4.12 -3.31 -0.34
N ASN A 176 4.99 -3.74 -1.27
CA ASN A 176 5.40 -3.01 -2.48
C ASN A 176 6.22 -1.73 -2.22
N PHE A 177 7.52 -1.94 -2.00
CA PHE A 177 8.52 -0.87 -1.92
C PHE A 177 9.08 -0.47 -3.30
N GLY A 178 8.46 -0.87 -4.42
CA GLY A 178 8.96 -0.55 -5.77
C GLY A 178 8.91 0.95 -6.12
N ALA A 179 8.07 1.72 -5.43
CA ALA A 179 8.03 3.18 -5.54
C ALA A 179 8.86 3.90 -4.46
N ALA A 180 9.52 3.17 -3.56
CA ALA A 180 10.22 3.77 -2.44
C ALA A 180 11.39 4.66 -2.88
N TYR A 181 11.71 5.64 -2.05
CA TYR A 181 12.97 6.35 -2.07
C TYR A 181 13.92 5.66 -1.10
N SER A 182 15.20 5.58 -1.43
CA SER A 182 16.27 5.19 -0.52
C SER A 182 17.60 5.83 -0.94
N GLU A 183 18.57 5.88 -0.04
CA GLU A 183 19.94 6.33 -0.31
C GLU A 183 20.91 5.17 -0.57
N LEU A 184 20.38 4.01 -1.01
CA LEU A 184 21.20 2.91 -1.48
C LEU A 184 22.09 3.33 -2.65
N ARG A 185 23.33 2.83 -2.66
CA ARG A 185 24.23 2.99 -3.80
C ARG A 185 23.60 2.35 -5.05
N ASP A 186 23.81 2.98 -6.20
CA ASP A 186 23.31 2.53 -7.51
C ASP A 186 21.78 2.54 -7.69
N ARG A 187 21.05 3.25 -6.81
CA ARG A 187 19.62 3.51 -7.02
C ARG A 187 19.38 4.40 -8.25
N LEU A 188 18.43 3.99 -9.08
CA LEU A 188 17.79 4.80 -10.11
C LEU A 188 17.11 6.02 -9.50
N LYS A 189 17.61 7.18 -9.90
CA LYS A 189 17.03 8.47 -9.55
C LYS A 189 15.58 8.55 -10.03
N THR A 190 14.76 9.26 -9.27
CA THR A 190 13.42 9.62 -9.75
C THR A 190 13.57 10.63 -10.89
N PRO A 191 13.01 10.37 -12.09
CA PRO A 191 13.02 11.34 -13.17
C PRO A 191 12.33 12.65 -12.76
N PRO A 192 12.83 13.81 -13.21
CA PRO A 192 12.21 15.10 -12.95
C PRO A 192 10.75 15.15 -13.44
N GLY A 193 9.86 15.74 -12.63
CA GLY A 193 8.43 15.85 -12.96
C GLY A 193 7.67 14.51 -12.97
N LEU A 194 8.25 13.42 -12.46
CA LEU A 194 7.55 12.14 -12.26
C LEU A 194 7.16 11.94 -10.80
N LEU A 195 5.86 11.92 -10.54
CA LEU A 195 5.31 11.47 -9.26
C LEU A 195 5.20 9.93 -9.26
N ARG A 196 6.04 9.29 -8.45
CA ARG A 196 5.96 7.84 -8.20
C ARG A 196 4.96 7.55 -7.09
N GLY A 197 4.33 6.37 -7.16
CA GLY A 197 3.31 5.95 -6.21
C GLY A 197 1.90 6.38 -6.61
N ASP A 198 0.99 6.36 -5.64
CA ASP A 198 -0.41 6.76 -5.83
C ASP A 198 -0.56 8.26 -5.53
N PRO A 199 -0.92 9.09 -6.52
CA PRO A 199 -1.12 10.53 -6.33
C PRO A 199 -2.16 10.85 -5.26
N ALA A 200 -3.14 9.98 -5.05
CA ALA A 200 -4.20 10.18 -4.07
C ALA A 200 -3.67 10.19 -2.63
N TYR A 201 -2.57 9.51 -2.32
CA TYR A 201 -2.07 9.46 -0.94
C TYR A 201 -0.78 10.28 -0.74
N CYS A 202 -0.37 11.02 -1.77
CA CYS A 202 0.88 11.77 -1.75
C CYS A 202 0.87 12.91 -0.71
N ALA A 203 2.01 13.13 -0.06
CA ALA A 203 2.21 14.25 0.85
C ALA A 203 2.43 15.58 0.09
N PRO A 204 2.00 16.73 0.64
CA PRO A 204 2.04 18.01 -0.07
C PRO A 204 3.46 18.47 -0.41
N GLU A 205 4.47 18.16 0.41
CA GLU A 205 5.87 18.44 0.13
C GLU A 205 6.45 17.58 -0.99
N VAL A 206 6.01 16.32 -1.12
CA VAL A 206 6.39 15.45 -2.25
C VAL A 206 5.83 16.02 -3.54
N LEU A 207 4.56 16.43 -3.49
CA LEU A 207 3.90 17.07 -4.62
C LEU A 207 4.65 18.33 -5.07
N ARG A 208 4.96 19.24 -4.14
CA ARG A 208 5.71 20.49 -4.42
C ARG A 208 7.11 20.22 -4.96
N ALA A 209 7.87 19.29 -4.38
CA ALA A 209 9.21 18.97 -4.86
C ALA A 209 9.20 18.44 -6.29
N VAL A 210 8.22 17.58 -6.64
CA VAL A 210 8.07 17.08 -8.00
C VAL A 210 7.69 18.22 -8.97
N MET A 211 6.82 19.15 -8.57
CA MET A 211 6.51 20.35 -9.36
C MET A 211 7.75 21.22 -9.60
N GLU A 212 8.51 21.53 -8.55
CA GLU A 212 9.69 22.38 -8.64
C GLU A 212 10.81 21.75 -9.48
N SER A 213 10.83 20.42 -9.58
CA SER A 213 11.78 19.69 -10.42
C SER A 213 11.47 19.76 -11.92
N THR A 214 10.30 20.24 -12.36
CA THR A 214 9.98 20.33 -13.79
C THR A 214 10.92 21.35 -14.47
N GLY A 215 11.96 20.84 -15.15
CA GLY A 215 13.03 21.65 -15.77
C GLY A 215 14.42 21.49 -15.13
N SER A 216 14.53 20.77 -14.01
CA SER A 216 15.80 20.40 -13.39
C SER A 216 16.23 18.98 -13.76
N ARG A 217 17.53 18.65 -13.68
CA ARG A 217 18.06 17.29 -13.78
C ARG A 217 18.30 16.63 -12.41
N ALA A 218 18.06 17.37 -11.32
CA ALA A 218 18.19 16.84 -9.97
C ALA A 218 17.00 15.92 -9.64
N ASP A 219 17.25 14.85 -8.89
CA ASP A 219 16.17 14.07 -8.29
C ASP A 219 15.46 15.00 -7.27
N PRO A 220 14.13 15.18 -7.36
CA PRO A 220 13.38 16.06 -6.45
C PRO A 220 13.53 15.71 -4.97
N LEU A 221 14.03 14.51 -4.68
CA LEU A 221 14.09 13.96 -3.33
C LEU A 221 15.52 13.96 -2.73
N ILE A 222 16.54 14.32 -3.51
CA ILE A 222 17.92 14.42 -3.01
C ILE A 222 18.07 15.71 -2.20
N GLY A 223 18.70 15.62 -1.03
CA GLY A 223 19.00 16.77 -0.16
C GLY A 223 18.21 16.82 1.15
N GLY A 224 17.45 15.77 1.50
CA GLY A 224 16.79 15.64 2.80
C GLY A 224 15.55 16.51 3.00
N ALA A 225 15.03 17.12 1.93
CA ALA A 225 13.78 17.90 2.00
C ALA A 225 12.53 17.03 2.24
N ILE A 226 12.61 15.73 1.91
CA ILE A 226 11.52 14.75 2.07
C ILE A 226 12.07 13.57 2.87
N ASP A 227 11.47 13.33 4.03
CA ASP A 227 11.81 12.24 4.95
C ASP A 227 10.62 11.31 5.19
N GLY A 228 10.75 10.40 6.16
CA GLY A 228 9.70 9.44 6.53
C GLY A 228 8.36 10.07 6.94
N ARG A 229 8.31 11.37 7.23
CA ARG A 229 7.06 12.07 7.57
C ARG A 229 6.13 12.26 6.38
N ALA A 230 6.61 12.07 5.15
CA ALA A 230 5.76 11.96 3.97
C ALA A 230 4.89 10.68 4.02
N ASP A 231 5.45 9.56 4.49
CA ASP A 231 4.68 8.33 4.68
C ASP A 231 3.69 8.45 5.83
N VAL A 232 4.02 9.23 6.87
CA VAL A 232 3.10 9.54 7.99
C VAL A 232 1.87 10.31 7.50
N PHE A 233 2.06 11.29 6.62
CA PHE A 233 0.93 12.00 6.01
C PHE A 233 0.07 11.06 5.17
N SER A 234 0.72 10.22 4.36
CA SER A 234 0.04 9.22 3.53
C SER A 234 -0.79 8.25 4.39
N LEU A 235 -0.22 7.76 5.50
CA LEU A 235 -0.93 6.93 6.48
C LEU A 235 -2.04 7.70 7.21
N GLY A 236 -1.85 8.99 7.48
CA GLY A 236 -2.88 9.86 8.02
C GLY A 236 -4.11 9.96 7.10
N LEU A 237 -3.90 10.04 5.78
CA LEU A 237 -4.99 10.02 4.80
C LEU A 237 -5.72 8.67 4.80
N VAL A 238 -4.97 7.56 4.83
CA VAL A 238 -5.55 6.20 4.94
C VAL A 238 -6.37 6.05 6.22
N LEU A 239 -5.85 6.53 7.36
CA LEU A 239 -6.57 6.48 8.63
C LEU A 239 -7.86 7.32 8.58
N LEU A 240 -7.79 8.53 8.02
CA LEU A 240 -8.95 9.38 7.85
C LEU A 240 -9.99 8.74 6.93
N GLU A 241 -9.57 8.15 5.81
CA GLU A 241 -10.45 7.45 4.87
C GLU A 241 -11.13 6.25 5.50
N MET A 242 -10.40 5.41 6.26
CA MET A 242 -10.99 4.28 6.98
C MET A 242 -12.11 4.72 7.95
N LEU A 243 -11.91 5.85 8.64
CA LEU A 243 -12.87 6.38 9.60
C LEU A 243 -14.09 7.01 8.90
N LEU A 244 -13.86 7.74 7.81
CA LEU A 244 -14.92 8.43 7.07
C LEU A 244 -15.72 7.48 6.17
N ALA A 245 -15.12 6.37 5.75
CA ALA A 245 -15.59 5.50 4.68
C ALA A 245 -15.74 6.22 3.32
N GLU A 246 -15.01 7.32 3.13
CA GLU A 246 -14.94 8.07 1.88
C GLU A 246 -13.55 8.69 1.74
N TYR A 247 -13.08 8.81 0.50
CA TYR A 247 -11.74 9.33 0.25
C TYR A 247 -11.67 10.84 0.57
N PRO A 248 -10.75 11.29 1.46
CA PRO A 248 -10.85 12.62 2.04
C PRO A 248 -10.70 13.78 1.05
N LEU A 249 -9.93 13.57 -0.03
CA LEU A 249 -9.70 14.55 -1.10
C LEU A 249 -10.63 14.35 -2.30
N ASP A 250 -11.54 13.37 -2.26
CA ASP A 250 -12.67 13.24 -3.19
C ASP A 250 -13.95 12.80 -2.48
N PRO A 251 -14.54 13.67 -1.64
CA PRO A 251 -15.79 13.35 -0.95
C PRO A 251 -16.92 13.21 -1.96
N THR A 252 -17.81 12.25 -1.77
CA THR A 252 -18.92 11.96 -2.70
C THR A 252 -19.86 13.15 -2.91
N ASP A 253 -20.01 13.99 -1.88
CA ASP A 253 -20.94 15.11 -1.87
C ASP A 253 -20.30 16.43 -2.33
N THR A 254 -19.02 16.41 -2.68
CA THR A 254 -18.32 17.56 -3.25
C THR A 254 -18.36 17.46 -4.78
N PRO A 255 -18.96 18.44 -5.49
CA PRO A 255 -18.91 18.45 -6.95
C PRO A 255 -17.46 18.33 -7.42
N VAL A 256 -17.25 17.63 -8.54
CA VAL A 256 -15.95 17.62 -9.22
C VAL A 256 -15.75 18.99 -9.87
N GLU A 257 -15.43 19.98 -9.04
CA GLU A 257 -14.97 21.28 -9.49
C GLU A 257 -13.57 21.06 -10.06
N GLY A 258 -13.40 21.37 -11.36
CA GLY A 258 -12.09 21.39 -11.97
C GLY A 258 -11.15 22.32 -11.19
N ALA A 259 -9.85 22.06 -11.26
CA ALA A 259 -8.89 23.02 -10.75
C ALA A 259 -9.13 24.39 -11.42
N PRO A 260 -8.97 25.51 -10.69
CA PRO A 260 -9.27 26.83 -11.23
C PRO A 260 -8.48 27.09 -12.51
N ALA A 261 -9.07 27.84 -13.45
CA ALA A 261 -8.44 28.15 -14.73
C ALA A 261 -7.03 28.73 -14.51
N GLY A 262 -6.02 28.10 -15.13
CA GLY A 262 -4.61 28.46 -14.97
C GLY A 262 -3.85 27.65 -13.91
N PHE A 263 -4.53 26.84 -13.09
CA PHE A 263 -3.86 25.82 -12.28
C PHE A 263 -3.51 24.63 -13.19
N SER A 264 -2.28 24.63 -13.71
CA SER A 264 -1.73 23.51 -14.47
C SER A 264 -0.70 22.78 -13.63
N PHE A 265 -0.81 21.47 -13.57
CA PHE A 265 0.09 20.58 -12.85
C PHE A 265 0.94 19.80 -13.87
N PRO A 266 2.12 20.31 -14.31
CA PRO A 266 2.94 19.71 -15.37
C PRO A 266 3.74 18.48 -14.89
N VAL A 267 3.14 17.67 -14.03
CA VAL A 267 3.71 16.46 -13.45
C VAL A 267 3.01 15.26 -14.06
N ARG A 268 3.79 14.23 -14.35
CA ARG A 268 3.26 12.93 -14.75
C ARG A 268 3.20 12.03 -13.52
N ALA A 269 2.10 11.31 -13.35
CA ALA A 269 2.02 10.24 -12.37
C ALA A 269 2.32 8.90 -13.02
N GLU A 270 2.95 8.01 -12.26
CA GLU A 270 3.14 6.61 -12.69
C GLU A 270 1.80 5.87 -12.85
N ARG A 271 0.77 6.29 -12.13
CA ARG A 271 -0.58 5.70 -12.16
C ARG A 271 -1.64 6.73 -12.51
N THR A 272 -2.66 6.27 -13.23
CA THR A 272 -3.90 6.98 -13.47
C THR A 272 -4.76 7.00 -12.21
N THR A 273 -5.37 8.14 -11.93
CA THR A 273 -6.34 8.34 -10.85
C THR A 273 -7.72 8.60 -11.44
N GLN A 274 -8.78 8.33 -10.67
CA GLN A 274 -10.15 8.61 -11.11
C GLN A 274 -10.38 10.10 -11.35
N LEU A 275 -9.80 10.95 -10.50
CA LEU A 275 -9.71 12.39 -10.71
C LEU A 275 -8.48 12.77 -11.53
N SER A 276 -8.52 13.93 -12.19
CA SER A 276 -7.30 14.49 -12.79
C SER A 276 -6.29 14.89 -11.71
N LEU A 277 -5.01 14.81 -12.05
CA LEU A 277 -3.93 15.22 -11.14
C LEU A 277 -4.07 16.69 -10.72
N ASP A 278 -4.54 17.57 -11.61
CA ASP A 278 -4.78 18.97 -11.29
C ASP A 278 -5.80 19.13 -10.15
N VAL A 279 -6.90 18.37 -10.18
CA VAL A 279 -7.95 18.45 -9.15
C VAL A 279 -7.43 17.89 -7.82
N LEU A 280 -6.77 16.73 -7.84
CA LEU A 280 -6.17 16.15 -6.64
C LEU A 280 -5.12 17.06 -6.03
N ALA A 281 -4.21 17.60 -6.84
CA ALA A 281 -3.19 18.54 -6.40
C ALA A 281 -3.81 19.80 -5.80
N TYR A 282 -4.82 20.37 -6.46
CA TYR A 282 -5.53 21.55 -5.97
C TYR A 282 -6.19 21.30 -4.60
N ARG A 283 -6.88 20.16 -4.44
CA ARG A 283 -7.54 19.78 -3.18
C ARG A 283 -6.51 19.48 -2.09
N LEU A 284 -5.45 18.73 -2.39
CA LEU A 284 -4.37 18.42 -1.46
C LEU A 284 -3.69 19.70 -0.93
N LEU A 285 -3.35 20.63 -1.82
CA LEU A 285 -2.64 21.86 -1.43
C LEU A 285 -3.49 22.83 -0.60
N ARG A 286 -4.82 22.65 -0.60
CA ARG A 286 -5.77 23.42 0.22
C ARG A 286 -6.31 22.64 1.42
N PHE A 287 -5.98 21.35 1.51
CA PHE A 287 -6.44 20.51 2.58
C PHE A 287 -5.88 21.01 3.92
N HIS A 288 -6.78 21.31 4.85
CA HIS A 288 -6.41 21.81 6.17
C HIS A 288 -6.74 20.76 7.24
N PRO A 289 -5.84 20.47 8.20
CA PRO A 289 -6.09 19.46 9.24
C PRO A 289 -7.38 19.66 10.05
N SER A 290 -7.80 20.91 10.26
CA SER A 290 -9.06 21.20 10.96
C SER A 290 -10.30 20.73 10.19
N GLU A 291 -10.22 20.58 8.86
CA GLU A 291 -11.31 19.96 8.09
C GLU A 291 -11.45 18.47 8.43
N ALA A 292 -10.32 17.76 8.53
CA ALA A 292 -10.32 16.37 8.99
C ALA A 292 -10.91 16.23 10.39
N GLU A 293 -10.53 17.12 11.31
CA GLU A 293 -11.02 17.09 12.70
C GLU A 293 -12.53 17.33 12.79
N ARG A 294 -13.07 18.29 12.03
CA ARG A 294 -14.53 18.54 11.92
C ARG A 294 -15.26 17.33 11.37
N ARG A 295 -14.77 16.75 10.26
CA ARG A 295 -15.40 15.57 9.64
C ARG A 295 -15.36 14.35 10.56
N LEU A 296 -14.40 14.29 11.48
CA LEU A 296 -14.26 13.25 12.49
C LEU A 296 -14.95 13.56 13.82
N GLU A 297 -15.91 14.49 13.90
CA GLU A 297 -16.61 14.81 15.16
C GLU A 297 -17.21 13.58 15.88
N PHE A 298 -17.61 12.54 15.11
CA PHE A 298 -18.11 11.28 15.63
C PHE A 298 -17.03 10.34 16.20
N ALA A 299 -15.75 10.58 15.89
CA ALA A 299 -14.64 9.71 16.27
C ALA A 299 -14.07 10.07 17.65
N PRO A 300 -13.43 9.11 18.34
CA PRO A 300 -12.79 9.36 19.64
C PRO A 300 -11.77 10.51 19.62
N GLY A 301 -11.76 11.31 20.68
CA GLY A 301 -10.87 12.47 20.85
C GLY A 301 -9.40 12.20 20.53
N PRO A 302 -8.77 11.13 21.08
CA PRO A 302 -7.39 10.79 20.77
C PRO A 302 -7.14 10.56 19.27
N LEU A 303 -8.04 9.83 18.59
CA LEU A 303 -7.93 9.57 17.16
C LEU A 303 -8.02 10.84 16.31
N ARG A 304 -8.92 11.77 16.66
CA ARG A 304 -9.02 13.07 15.99
C ARG A 304 -7.70 13.85 16.10
N SER A 305 -7.09 13.85 17.28
CA SER A 305 -5.79 14.51 17.51
C SER A 305 -4.67 13.88 16.69
N ILE A 306 -4.63 12.53 16.63
CA ILE A 306 -3.65 11.79 15.82
C ILE A 306 -3.80 12.13 14.34
N VAL A 307 -5.02 12.06 13.80
CA VAL A 307 -5.27 12.39 12.39
C VAL A 307 -4.89 13.85 12.09
N ARG A 308 -5.30 14.80 12.93
CA ARG A 308 -4.97 16.21 12.78
C ARG A 308 -3.46 16.45 12.73
N ARG A 309 -2.68 15.80 13.61
CA ARG A 309 -1.23 15.96 13.65
C ARG A 309 -0.52 15.23 12.50
N ALA A 310 -1.00 14.06 12.09
CA ALA A 310 -0.44 13.33 10.94
C ALA A 310 -0.61 14.10 9.63
N LEU A 311 -1.70 14.86 9.49
CA LEU A 311 -2.06 15.59 8.27
C LEU A 311 -1.57 17.04 8.22
N GLN A 312 -0.67 17.46 9.11
CA GLN A 312 -0.14 18.82 9.09
C GLN A 312 0.54 19.16 7.74
N PRO A 313 0.34 20.35 7.15
CA PRO A 313 0.99 20.70 5.89
C PRO A 313 2.52 20.79 6.01
N ASP A 314 3.04 21.26 7.14
CA ASP A 314 4.47 21.27 7.44
C ASP A 314 4.89 19.91 8.02
N PRO A 315 5.80 19.17 7.36
CA PRO A 315 6.30 17.90 7.87
C PRO A 315 6.85 18.00 9.30
N ARG A 316 7.44 19.14 9.69
CA ARG A 316 8.03 19.32 11.03
C ARG A 316 7.02 19.30 12.17
N GLU A 317 5.75 19.53 11.87
CA GLU A 317 4.65 19.48 12.83
C GLU A 317 4.03 18.08 12.94
N ARG A 318 4.40 17.15 12.05
CA ARG A 318 3.91 15.77 12.05
C ARG A 318 4.69 14.90 13.04
N PHE A 319 4.13 13.74 13.31
CA PHE A 319 4.84 12.64 13.94
C PHE A 319 5.96 12.11 13.03
N SER A 320 6.96 11.48 13.64
CA SER A 320 7.64 10.33 13.04
C SER A 320 6.72 9.10 13.04
N ALA A 321 7.01 8.10 12.22
CA ALA A 321 6.22 6.86 12.22
C ALA A 321 6.23 6.14 13.58
N ALA A 322 7.33 6.23 14.34
CA ALA A 322 7.43 5.66 15.68
C ALA A 322 6.51 6.37 16.68
N GLU A 323 6.51 7.72 16.70
CA GLU A 323 5.63 8.50 17.56
C GLU A 323 4.15 8.28 17.21
N MET A 324 3.81 8.23 15.91
CA MET A 324 2.43 7.95 15.50
C MET A 324 1.97 6.57 15.98
N ARG A 325 2.83 5.56 15.89
CA ARG A 325 2.53 4.22 16.41
C ARG A 325 2.29 4.26 17.91
N GLU A 326 3.15 4.93 18.67
CA GLU A 326 3.02 5.01 20.12
C GLU A 326 1.69 5.64 20.54
N GLU A 327 1.30 6.75 19.94
CA GLU A 327 0.00 7.40 20.21
C GLU A 327 -1.20 6.51 19.85
N LEU A 328 -1.12 5.78 18.73
CA LEU A 328 -2.16 4.82 18.36
C LEU A 328 -2.25 3.66 19.36
N LEU A 329 -1.12 3.15 19.84
CA LEU A 329 -1.08 2.10 20.87
C LEU A 329 -1.60 2.62 22.22
N VAL A 330 -1.30 3.87 22.59
CA VAL A 330 -1.87 4.51 23.78
C VAL A 330 -3.39 4.56 23.66
N TYR A 331 -3.93 5.01 22.53
CA TYR A 331 -5.37 5.00 22.30
C TYR A 331 -5.96 3.59 22.39
N LEU A 332 -5.37 2.60 21.72
CA LEU A 332 -5.84 1.20 21.76
C LEU A 332 -5.80 0.62 23.19
N GLY A 333 -4.83 1.03 24.01
CA GLY A 333 -4.74 0.65 25.42
C GLY A 333 -5.82 1.24 26.32
N THR A 334 -6.55 2.27 25.86
CA THR A 334 -7.71 2.84 26.58
C THR A 334 -9.03 2.14 26.28
N VAL A 335 -9.04 1.24 25.29
CA VAL A 335 -10.25 0.55 24.85
C VAL A 335 -10.45 -0.73 25.66
N GLU A 336 -11.65 -0.94 26.19
CA GLU A 336 -12.05 -2.16 26.89
C GLU A 336 -13.17 -2.88 26.10
N PRO A 337 -13.01 -4.19 25.81
CA PRO A 337 -11.83 -5.03 26.09
C PRO A 337 -10.61 -4.65 25.23
N PRO A 338 -9.39 -5.06 25.64
CA PRO A 338 -8.17 -4.78 24.87
C PRO A 338 -8.27 -5.29 23.43
N VAL A 339 -7.84 -4.46 22.50
CA VAL A 339 -7.89 -4.75 21.08
C VAL A 339 -6.76 -5.70 20.71
N LEU A 340 -7.11 -6.91 20.30
CA LEU A 340 -6.17 -7.93 19.84
C LEU A 340 -6.33 -8.17 18.33
N ALA A 341 -5.33 -8.84 17.75
CA ALA A 341 -5.36 -9.26 16.36
C ALA A 341 -6.65 -10.04 16.02
N ASP A 342 -7.14 -10.86 16.95
CA ASP A 342 -8.36 -11.66 16.78
C ASP A 342 -9.63 -10.81 16.63
N GLU A 343 -9.72 -9.66 17.31
CA GLU A 343 -10.86 -8.74 17.19
C GLU A 343 -10.91 -8.09 15.81
N VAL A 344 -9.75 -7.64 15.31
CA VAL A 344 -9.60 -7.11 13.95
C VAL A 344 -9.91 -8.17 12.90
N ALA A 345 -9.46 -9.40 13.12
CA ALA A 345 -9.77 -10.54 12.27
C ALA A 345 -11.26 -10.87 12.27
N ALA A 346 -11.93 -10.79 13.43
CA ALA A 346 -13.35 -11.04 13.57
C ALA A 346 -14.19 -9.98 12.85
N GLU A 347 -13.85 -8.69 12.99
CA GLU A 347 -14.51 -7.62 12.26
C GLU A 347 -14.37 -7.80 10.74
N LEU A 348 -13.16 -8.10 10.27
CA LEU A 348 -12.88 -8.37 8.86
C LEU A 348 -13.71 -9.55 8.33
N LYS A 349 -13.74 -10.68 9.05
CA LYS A 349 -14.56 -11.85 8.69
C LYS A 349 -16.03 -11.50 8.63
N ALA A 350 -16.55 -10.76 9.61
CA ALA A 350 -17.95 -10.36 9.64
C ALA A 350 -18.36 -9.47 8.45
N ILE A 351 -17.47 -8.57 8.01
CA ILE A 351 -17.69 -7.76 6.80
C ILE A 351 -17.76 -8.68 5.57
N PHE A 352 -16.84 -9.62 5.45
CA PHE A 352 -16.76 -10.55 4.32
C PHE A 352 -17.95 -11.51 4.27
N GLU A 353 -18.38 -12.04 5.40
CA GLU A 353 -19.57 -12.90 5.51
C GLU A 353 -20.86 -12.16 5.15
N ALA A 354 -20.96 -10.88 5.50
CA ALA A 354 -22.08 -10.03 5.10
C ALA A 354 -22.02 -9.74 3.59
N ALA A 355 -20.84 -9.38 3.09
CA ALA A 355 -20.62 -9.05 1.69
C ALA A 355 -20.95 -10.25 0.79
N ALA A 356 -20.48 -11.45 1.12
CA ALA A 356 -20.72 -12.69 0.36
C ALA A 356 -22.23 -12.98 0.12
N ARG A 357 -23.12 -12.48 0.98
CA ARG A 357 -24.58 -12.62 0.81
C ARG A 357 -25.16 -11.64 -0.20
N VAL A 358 -24.43 -10.59 -0.57
CA VAL A 358 -24.82 -9.56 -1.54
C VAL A 358 -24.50 -10.06 -2.95
N LYS A 359 -25.53 -10.33 -3.76
CA LYS A 359 -25.40 -10.86 -5.14
C LYS A 359 -24.49 -10.03 -6.07
N ARG A 360 -24.26 -8.74 -5.77
CA ARG A 360 -23.49 -7.78 -6.60
C ARG A 360 -21.99 -8.11 -6.73
N LEU A 361 -21.39 -8.89 -5.83
CA LEU A 361 -19.95 -9.19 -5.85
C LEU A 361 -19.49 -10.06 -7.02
N THR A 362 -20.42 -10.84 -7.60
CA THR A 362 -20.11 -11.73 -8.73
C THR A 362 -19.74 -10.99 -10.02
N ALA A 363 -19.98 -9.67 -10.09
CA ALA A 363 -19.81 -8.92 -11.34
C ALA A 363 -18.38 -8.44 -11.61
N ASN A 364 -17.61 -7.93 -10.62
CA ASN A 364 -16.25 -7.38 -10.83
C ASN A 364 -15.46 -7.11 -9.51
N PRO A 365 -14.98 -8.12 -8.77
CA PRO A 365 -14.12 -7.86 -7.61
C PRO A 365 -12.70 -7.45 -8.04
N ILE A 366 -12.14 -6.41 -7.41
CA ILE A 366 -10.74 -5.97 -7.61
C ILE A 366 -9.76 -7.09 -7.19
N GLU A 367 -10.04 -7.75 -6.06
CA GLU A 367 -9.33 -8.93 -5.58
C GLU A 367 -10.25 -10.16 -5.68
N ARG A 368 -9.98 -11.04 -6.65
CA ARG A 368 -10.88 -12.16 -7.01
C ARG A 368 -10.96 -13.23 -5.92
N THR A 369 -9.87 -13.43 -5.19
CA THR A 369 -9.76 -14.50 -4.20
C THR A 369 -10.19 -14.09 -2.79
N ALA A 370 -10.64 -12.85 -2.61
CA ALA A 370 -11.01 -12.32 -1.32
C ALA A 370 -12.22 -13.09 -0.71
N LEU A 371 -13.11 -13.62 -1.55
CA LEU A 371 -14.33 -14.35 -1.15
C LEU A 371 -14.29 -15.85 -1.46
N THR A 372 -13.25 -16.36 -2.11
CA THR A 372 -13.17 -17.78 -2.45
C THR A 372 -12.76 -18.59 -1.22
N PRO A 373 -13.56 -19.58 -0.79
CA PRO A 373 -13.12 -20.54 0.21
C PRO A 373 -11.90 -21.31 -0.33
N ASP A 374 -10.96 -21.67 0.54
CA ASP A 374 -9.80 -22.45 0.15
C ASP A 374 -10.23 -23.85 -0.32
N GLU A 375 -9.97 -24.17 -1.58
CA GLU A 375 -9.84 -25.56 -2.01
C GLU A 375 -8.43 -26.04 -1.61
N ASP A 376 -8.41 -27.01 -0.70
CA ASP A 376 -7.32 -27.90 -0.27
C ASP A 376 -6.00 -27.29 0.30
N GLU A 377 -5.83 -27.47 1.62
CA GLU A 377 -4.52 -27.63 2.29
C GLU A 377 -4.10 -29.13 2.35
N GLY A 378 -4.35 -29.88 1.28
CA GLY A 378 -3.97 -31.31 1.15
C GLY A 378 -2.52 -31.53 0.77
#